data_AF-Q5WC15-F1
#
_entry.id   AF-Q5WC15-F1
#
_cell.length_a   1.000
_cell.length_b   1.000
_cell.length_c   1.000
_cell.angle_alpha   90.00
_cell.angle_beta   90.00
_cell.angle_gamma   90.00
#
_symmetry.space_group_name_H-M   'P 1'
#
loop_
_entity.id
_entity.type
_entity.pdbx_description
1 polymer ?
#
loop_
_entity_poly.entity_id
_entity_poly.type
_entity_poly.pdbx_seq_one_letter_code
_entity_poly.pdbx_strand_id
1 'polypeptide(L)'
;MRTLHTRNKSNKQRQTPIRVSAIQLTNRQPRPQITEECPAHYRDGLTFAFNDEQNTVDFYLKAADRASQQIVQEAFRRAAADEQPHAVWFLSFLMRT
;
A
#
# COMPACT_ATOMS: atom_id res chain seq x y z
N MET A 1 18.03 -10.32 3.13
CA MET A 1 16.70 -10.11 2.52
C MET A 1 16.14 -8.79 3.06
N ARG A 2 16.05 -7.73 2.23
CA ARG A 2 15.71 -6.35 2.65
C ARG A 2 14.18 -6.13 2.77
N THR A 3 13.48 -6.96 3.53
CA THR A 3 12.01 -6.86 3.73
C THR A 3 11.61 -5.60 4.50
N LEU A 4 12.43 -5.12 5.43
CA LEU A 4 12.19 -3.88 6.18
C LEU A 4 12.22 -2.61 5.31
N HIS A 5 13.07 -2.58 4.27
CA HIS A 5 13.25 -1.39 3.44
C HIS A 5 12.10 -1.20 2.46
N THR A 6 11.58 -2.29 1.89
CA THR A 6 10.36 -2.28 1.07
C THR A 6 9.13 -1.97 1.91
N ARG A 7 9.02 -2.54 3.13
CA ARG A 7 7.90 -2.29 4.04
C ARG A 7 7.86 -0.86 4.57
N ASN A 8 9.01 -0.26 4.88
CA ASN A 8 9.07 1.17 5.22
C ASN A 8 8.70 2.07 4.04
N LYS A 9 9.02 1.66 2.81
CA LYS A 9 8.59 2.37 1.60
C LYS A 9 7.07 2.29 1.41
N SER A 10 6.49 1.08 1.44
CA SER A 10 5.03 0.88 1.30
C SER A 10 4.26 1.60 2.42
N ASN A 11 4.74 1.55 3.67
CA ASN A 11 4.15 2.34 4.76
C ASN A 11 4.22 3.86 4.53
N LYS A 12 5.32 4.37 3.95
CA LYS A 12 5.45 5.79 3.63
C LYS A 12 4.53 6.19 2.47
N GLN A 13 4.34 5.31 1.50
CA GLN A 13 3.43 5.48 0.36
C GLN A 13 1.97 5.43 0.80
N ARG A 14 1.61 4.55 1.76
CA ARG A 14 0.30 4.54 2.45
C ARG A 14 -0.02 5.83 3.18
N GLN A 15 0.98 6.44 3.80
CA GLN A 15 0.77 7.66 4.57
C GLN A 15 0.49 8.88 3.72
N THR A 16 0.95 8.97 2.47
CA THR A 16 0.81 10.22 1.69
C THR A 16 -0.64 10.56 1.33
N PRO A 17 -1.46 9.68 0.70
CA PRO A 17 -2.86 9.98 0.42
C PRO A 17 -3.71 9.99 1.70
N ILE A 18 -3.37 9.18 2.70
CA ILE A 18 -4.05 9.20 4.01
C ILE A 18 -3.75 10.50 4.76
N ARG A 19 -2.53 11.05 4.71
CA ARG A 19 -2.21 12.36 5.32
C ARG A 19 -2.98 13.49 4.65
N VAL A 20 -3.05 13.51 3.32
CA VAL A 20 -3.78 14.56 2.61
C VAL A 20 -5.26 14.53 3.01
N SER A 21 -5.89 13.36 2.99
CA SER A 21 -7.30 13.23 3.40
C SER A 21 -7.52 13.47 4.89
N ALA A 22 -6.71 12.89 5.78
CA ALA A 22 -6.88 13.01 7.24
C ALA A 22 -6.58 14.43 7.76
N ILE A 23 -5.59 15.14 7.23
CA ILE A 23 -5.31 16.52 7.64
C ILE A 23 -6.45 17.44 7.19
N GLN A 24 -6.95 17.27 5.96
CA GLN A 24 -8.08 18.07 5.45
C GLN A 24 -9.39 17.79 6.20
N LEU A 25 -9.62 16.55 6.66
CA LEU A 25 -10.89 16.14 7.28
C LEU A 25 -10.90 16.20 8.82
N THR A 26 -9.74 15.99 9.46
CA THR A 26 -9.67 15.79 10.92
C THR A 26 -8.60 16.62 11.60
N ASN A 27 -7.75 17.30 10.84
CA ASN A 27 -6.60 18.07 11.32
C ASN A 27 -5.65 17.26 12.23
N ARG A 28 -5.65 15.92 12.10
CA ARG A 28 -4.79 14.99 12.85
C ARG A 28 -3.86 14.24 11.92
N GLN A 29 -2.61 14.09 12.34
CA GLN A 29 -1.61 13.29 11.63
C GLN A 29 -1.76 11.81 12.00
N PRO A 30 -1.95 10.90 11.01
CA PRO A 30 -1.97 9.47 11.26
C PRO A 30 -0.60 8.98 11.74
N ARG A 31 -0.59 8.09 12.75
CA ARG A 31 0.60 7.40 13.25
C ARG A 31 0.50 5.91 12.90
N PRO A 32 1.01 5.47 11.75
CA PRO A 32 0.97 4.06 11.39
C PRO A 32 1.86 3.24 12.33
N GLN A 33 1.44 2.01 12.57
CA GLN A 33 2.16 1.03 13.36
C GLN A 33 2.32 -0.25 12.54
N ILE A 34 3.49 -0.88 12.63
CA ILE A 34 3.70 -2.21 12.06
C ILE A 34 3.20 -3.21 13.09
N THR A 35 2.07 -3.86 12.81
CA THR A 35 1.43 -4.80 13.74
C THR A 35 1.64 -6.26 13.35
N GLU A 36 2.16 -6.53 12.16
CA GLU A 36 2.21 -7.88 11.59
C GLU A 36 3.66 -8.34 11.44
N GLU A 37 3.89 -9.62 11.74
CA GLU A 37 5.21 -10.22 11.65
C GLU A 37 5.73 -10.26 10.21
N CYS A 38 7.06 -10.35 10.05
CA CYS A 38 7.68 -10.54 8.75
C CYS A 38 7.91 -12.04 8.53
N PRO A 39 7.45 -12.64 7.42
CA PRO A 39 7.74 -14.04 7.13
C PRO A 39 9.25 -14.32 7.08
N ALA A 40 9.65 -15.49 7.60
CA ALA A 40 11.05 -15.89 7.66
C ALA A 40 11.59 -16.46 6.33
N HIS A 41 10.70 -17.04 5.52
CA HIS A 41 11.08 -17.71 4.27
C HIS A 41 10.84 -16.81 3.05
N TYR A 42 11.69 -17.00 2.03
CA TYR A 42 11.67 -16.17 0.83
C TYR A 42 10.32 -16.19 0.11
N ARG A 43 9.80 -17.40 -0.14
CA ARG A 43 8.53 -17.61 -0.83
C ARG A 43 7.34 -17.06 -0.06
N ASP A 44 7.35 -17.21 1.27
CA ASP A 44 6.31 -16.65 2.14
C ASP A 44 6.36 -15.13 2.15
N GLY A 45 7.57 -14.55 2.15
CA GLY A 45 7.77 -13.10 2.02
C GLY A 45 7.26 -12.55 0.69
N LEU A 46 7.46 -13.26 -0.43
CA LEU A 46 6.91 -12.88 -1.73
C LEU A 46 5.38 -12.98 -1.76
N THR A 47 4.82 -14.06 -1.20
CA THR A 47 3.36 -14.26 -1.13
C THR A 47 2.70 -13.19 -0.26
N PHE A 48 3.31 -12.90 0.89
CA PHE A 48 2.89 -11.83 1.78
C PHE A 48 2.91 -10.47 1.06
N ALA A 49 4.02 -10.12 0.41
CA ALA A 49 4.15 -8.85 -0.30
C ALA A 49 3.16 -8.74 -1.46
N PHE A 50 2.98 -9.80 -2.25
CA PHE A 50 1.97 -9.84 -3.31
C PHE A 50 0.56 -9.54 -2.77
N ASN A 51 0.15 -10.22 -1.72
CA ASN A 51 -1.17 -10.02 -1.11
C ASN A 51 -1.31 -8.62 -0.50
N ASP A 52 -0.26 -8.10 0.14
CA ASP A 52 -0.26 -6.78 0.76
C ASP A 52 -0.40 -5.66 -0.28
N GLU A 53 0.30 -5.75 -1.42
CA GLU A 53 0.14 -4.78 -2.51
C GLU A 53 -1.24 -4.91 -3.18
N GLN A 54 -1.74 -6.13 -3.43
CA GLN A 54 -3.09 -6.34 -3.98
C GLN A 54 -4.20 -5.76 -3.08
N ASN A 55 -4.11 -6.01 -1.77
CA ASN A 55 -5.06 -5.46 -0.79
C ASN A 55 -4.96 -3.93 -0.72
N THR A 56 -3.76 -3.37 -0.90
CA THR A 56 -3.55 -1.92 -0.92
C THR A 56 -4.15 -1.27 -2.16
N VAL A 57 -4.04 -1.91 -3.33
CA VAL A 57 -4.73 -1.47 -4.55
C VAL A 57 -6.25 -1.43 -4.32
N ASP A 58 -6.83 -2.52 -3.82
CA ASP A 58 -8.27 -2.60 -3.53
C ASP A 58 -8.70 -1.55 -2.50
N PHE A 59 -7.93 -1.36 -1.42
CA PHE A 59 -8.17 -0.32 -0.42
C PHE A 59 -8.24 1.07 -1.05
N TYR A 60 -7.28 1.43 -1.90
CA TYR A 60 -7.26 2.75 -2.52
C TYR A 60 -8.36 2.96 -3.54
N LEU A 61 -8.69 1.96 -4.36
CA LEU A 61 -9.82 2.05 -5.28
C LEU A 61 -11.13 2.26 -4.51
N LYS A 62 -11.35 1.49 -3.45
CA LYS A 62 -12.48 1.63 -2.52
C LYS A 62 -12.52 2.99 -1.84
N ALA A 63 -11.38 3.57 -1.49
CA ALA A 63 -11.30 4.91 -0.90
C ALA A 63 -11.61 6.00 -1.94
N ALA A 64 -11.11 5.85 -3.17
CA ALA A 64 -11.38 6.75 -4.28
C ALA A 64 -12.87 6.79 -4.64
N ASP A 65 -13.55 5.64 -4.63
CA ASP A 65 -14.98 5.53 -4.93
C ASP A 65 -15.86 6.20 -3.86
N ARG A 66 -15.38 6.27 -2.62
CA ARG A 66 -16.08 6.92 -1.49
C ARG A 66 -15.72 8.39 -1.30
N ALA A 67 -14.67 8.88 -1.95
CA ALA A 67 -14.21 10.25 -1.81
C ALA A 67 -15.16 11.23 -2.52
N SER A 68 -15.61 12.26 -1.80
CA SER A 68 -16.48 13.31 -2.36
C SER A 68 -15.72 14.39 -3.11
N GLN A 69 -14.47 14.65 -2.73
CA GLN A 69 -13.63 15.66 -3.36
C GLN A 69 -12.80 15.03 -4.48
N GLN A 70 -12.86 15.61 -5.68
CA GLN A 70 -12.14 15.11 -6.86
C GLN A 70 -10.63 14.97 -6.61
N ILE A 71 -10.01 15.94 -5.92
CA ILE A 71 -8.58 15.89 -5.60
C ILE A 71 -8.21 14.69 -4.72
N VAL A 72 -9.11 14.30 -3.80
CA VAL A 72 -8.91 13.14 -2.91
C VAL A 72 -9.13 11.85 -3.69
N GLN A 73 -10.14 11.80 -4.57
CA GLN A 73 -10.37 10.67 -5.46
C GLN A 73 -9.16 10.41 -6.37
N GLU A 74 -8.61 11.45 -7.00
CA GLU A 74 -7.43 11.35 -7.87
C GLU A 74 -6.16 10.95 -7.10
N ALA A 75 -5.99 11.43 -5.87
CA ALA A 75 -4.88 11.01 -5.02
C ALA A 75 -4.92 9.50 -4.74
N PHE A 76 -6.08 8.97 -4.38
CA PHE A 76 -6.24 7.53 -4.15
C PHE A 76 -6.10 6.70 -5.43
N ARG A 77 -6.64 7.15 -6.58
CA ARG A 77 -6.45 6.45 -7.87
C ARG A 77 -4.99 6.37 -8.29
N ARG A 78 -4.22 7.45 -8.12
CA ARG A 78 -2.77 7.45 -8.40
C ARG A 78 -2.02 6.51 -7.45
N ALA A 79 -2.37 6.51 -6.16
CA ALA A 79 -1.78 5.59 -5.21
C ALA A 79 -2.08 4.12 -5.57
N ALA A 80 -3.30 3.79 -6.00
CA ALA A 80 -3.63 2.46 -6.51
C ALA A 80 -2.79 2.09 -7.75
N ALA A 81 -2.61 3.02 -8.68
CA ALA A 81 -1.82 2.81 -9.89
C ALA A 81 -0.32 2.59 -9.60
N ASP A 82 0.21 3.18 -8.52
CA ASP A 82 1.60 2.97 -8.09
C ASP A 82 1.82 1.55 -7.52
N GLU A 83 0.83 0.98 -6.82
CA GLU A 83 0.98 -0.34 -6.18
C GLU A 83 0.66 -1.52 -7.12
N GLN A 84 -0.15 -1.32 -8.16
CA GLN A 84 -0.47 -2.38 -9.14
C GLN A 84 0.78 -3.02 -9.79
N PRO A 85 1.77 -2.24 -10.29
CA PRO A 85 3.01 -2.80 -10.82
C PRO A 85 3.81 -3.59 -9.78
N HIS A 86 3.77 -3.19 -8.50
CA HIS A 86 4.46 -3.91 -7.43
C HIS A 86 3.87 -5.32 -7.25
N ALA A 87 2.54 -5.45 -7.24
CA ALA A 87 1.88 -6.76 -7.19
C ALA A 87 2.28 -7.64 -8.38
N VAL A 88 2.33 -7.07 -9.59
CA VAL A 88 2.78 -7.80 -10.80
C VAL A 88 4.23 -8.28 -10.67
N TRP A 89 5.13 -7.48 -10.12
CA TRP A 89 6.52 -7.89 -9.90
C TRP A 89 6.63 -9.04 -8.90
N PHE A 90 5.92 -8.98 -7.77
CA PHE A 90 5.93 -10.07 -6.79
C PHE A 90 5.34 -11.37 -7.36
N LEU A 91 4.29 -11.28 -8.17
CA LEU A 91 3.74 -12.44 -8.89
C LEU A 91 4.77 -13.03 -9.86
N SER A 92 5.48 -12.20 -10.62
CA SER A 92 6.55 -12.66 -11.54
C SER A 92 7.66 -13.40 -10.79
N PHE A 93 8.05 -12.94 -9.60
CA PHE A 93 9.04 -13.65 -8.78
C PHE A 93 8.50 -14.98 -8.22
N LEU A 94 7.24 -15.03 -7.79
CA LEU A 94 6.59 -16.27 -7.34
C LEU A 94 6.53 -17.33 -8.44
N MET A 95 6.30 -16.92 -9.69
CA MET A 95 6.26 -17.85 -10.84
C MET A 95 7.65 -18.35 -11.26
N ARG A 96 8.72 -17.67 -10.81
CA ARG A 96 10.12 -17.99 -11.15
C ARG A 96 10.87 -18.68 -10.01
N THR A 97 10.18 -18.97 -8.91
CA THR A 97 10.72 -19.67 -7.73
C THR A 97 9.93 -20.93 -7.44
#